data_AF-A0A5N6V7E2-F1
#
_entry.id   AF-A0A5N6V7E2-F1
#
_cell.length_a   1.000
_cell.length_b   1.000
_cell.length_c   1.000
_cell.angle_alpha   90.00
_cell.angle_beta   90.00
_cell.angle_gamma   90.00
#
_symmetry.space_group_name_H-M   'P 1'
#
loop_
_entity.id
_entity.type
_entity.pdbx_description
1 polymer ?
#
loop_
_entity_poly.entity_id
_entity_poly.type
_entity_poly.pdbx_seq_one_letter_code
_entity_poly.pdbx_strand_id
1 'polypeptide(L)'
;MAPAIERPFEASRFAYRTDMDGLTAFDPNIEALFEDVKKRYQSALERFESADEEARERCHRDKKYGLTIDTFGNWVVQNYPPWGSARAEAQEQGTNLTHAGIAAFGNAC
;
A
#
# COMPACT_ATOMS: atom_id res chain seq x y z
N MET A 1 -15.74 12.50 9.23
CA MET A 1 -14.94 11.30 8.90
C MET A 1 -13.48 11.76 8.79
N ALA A 2 -12.55 11.16 9.53
CA ALA A 2 -11.14 11.58 9.48
C ALA A 2 -10.54 11.27 8.09
N PRO A 3 -9.65 12.13 7.55
CA PRO A 3 -9.03 11.89 6.25
C PRO A 3 -8.24 10.58 6.26
N ALA A 4 -8.12 9.93 5.09
CA ALA A 4 -7.55 8.58 4.99
C ALA A 4 -6.14 8.47 5.58
N ILE A 5 -5.33 9.53 5.47
CA ILE A 5 -3.98 9.63 6.03
C ILE A 5 -3.94 9.56 7.55
N GLU A 6 -5.01 9.98 8.24
CA GLU A 6 -5.03 10.02 9.70
C GLU A 6 -5.28 8.63 10.32
N ARG A 7 -5.79 7.68 9.53
CA ARG A 7 -6.05 6.31 9.99
C ARG A 7 -4.83 5.41 9.75
N PRO A 8 -4.48 4.53 10.71
CA PRO A 8 -3.45 3.53 10.51
C PRO A 8 -3.65 2.76 9.21
N PHE A 9 -2.54 2.55 8.50
CA PHE A 9 -2.52 1.68 7.35
C PHE A 9 -2.55 0.22 7.80
N GLU A 10 -3.33 -0.59 7.12
CA GLU A 10 -3.46 -2.02 7.37
C GLU A 10 -3.36 -2.75 6.03
N ALA A 11 -2.26 -3.47 5.79
CA ALA A 11 -2.02 -4.17 4.52
C ALA A 11 -3.08 -5.24 4.27
N SER A 12 -3.55 -5.90 5.32
CA SER A 12 -4.58 -6.95 5.29
C SER A 12 -5.88 -6.52 4.62
N ARG A 13 -6.24 -5.24 4.68
CA ARG A 13 -7.43 -4.68 4.03
C ARG A 13 -7.37 -4.73 2.50
N PHE A 14 -6.20 -4.99 1.93
CA PHE A 14 -5.97 -5.07 0.49
C PHE A 14 -5.79 -6.52 0.00
N ALA A 15 -5.94 -7.52 0.88
CA ALA A 15 -5.82 -8.93 0.51
C ALA A 15 -6.74 -9.32 -0.67
N TYR A 16 -7.96 -8.75 -0.71
CA TYR A 16 -8.93 -8.97 -1.79
C TYR A 16 -8.40 -8.61 -3.20
N ARG A 17 -7.40 -7.72 -3.31
CA ARG A 17 -6.83 -7.34 -4.62
C ARG A 17 -5.91 -8.41 -5.20
N THR A 18 -5.47 -9.34 -4.36
CA THR A 18 -4.55 -10.42 -4.72
C THR A 18 -5.22 -11.79 -4.72
N ASP A 19 -6.50 -11.83 -4.34
CA ASP A 19 -7.34 -13.01 -4.34
C ASP A 19 -7.88 -13.24 -5.75
N MET A 20 -7.31 -14.23 -6.43
CA MET A 20 -7.69 -14.65 -7.78
C MET A 20 -8.12 -16.11 -7.79
N ASP A 21 -8.53 -16.64 -6.64
CA ASP A 21 -8.95 -18.03 -6.52
C ASP A 21 -10.12 -18.31 -7.49
N GLY A 22 -9.95 -19.34 -8.32
CA GLY A 22 -10.93 -19.72 -9.33
C GLY A 22 -10.82 -18.95 -10.67
N LEU A 23 -9.87 -18.02 -10.82
CA LEU A 23 -9.54 -17.43 -12.11
C LEU A 23 -8.41 -18.22 -12.77
N THR A 24 -8.54 -18.48 -14.08
CA THR A 24 -7.48 -19.10 -14.89
C THR A 24 -7.05 -18.09 -15.94
N ALA A 25 -5.75 -17.79 -15.98
CA ALA A 25 -5.22 -16.89 -17.00
C ALA A 25 -5.33 -17.55 -18.37
N PHE A 26 -5.49 -16.73 -19.41
CA PHE A 26 -5.57 -17.24 -20.79
C PHE A 26 -4.24 -17.84 -21.30
N ASP A 27 -3.10 -17.48 -20.69
CA ASP A 27 -1.75 -17.91 -21.06
C ASP A 27 -0.85 -18.08 -19.80
N PRO A 28 -0.13 -19.21 -19.66
CA PRO A 28 0.83 -19.44 -18.56
C PRO A 28 1.90 -18.36 -18.37
N ASN A 29 2.34 -17.70 -19.46
CA ASN A 29 3.31 -16.61 -19.37
C ASN A 29 2.71 -15.36 -18.71
N ILE A 30 1.42 -15.11 -18.95
CA ILE A 30 0.72 -13.97 -18.36
C ILE A 30 0.39 -14.27 -16.89
N GLU A 31 0.10 -15.52 -16.54
CA GLU A 31 -0.04 -15.98 -15.15
C GLU A 31 1.24 -15.75 -14.34
N ALA A 32 2.40 -16.14 -14.88
CA ALA A 32 3.69 -15.95 -14.23
C ALA A 32 4.01 -14.47 -14.01
N LEU A 33 3.70 -13.61 -15.00
CA LEU A 33 3.85 -12.15 -14.87
C LEU A 33 2.93 -11.58 -13.78
N PHE A 34 1.67 -12.03 -13.74
CA PHE A 34 0.72 -11.60 -12.72
C PHE A 34 1.17 -11.98 -11.31
N GLU A 35 1.63 -13.21 -11.10
CA GLU A 35 2.12 -13.66 -9.80
C GLU A 35 3.39 -12.90 -9.34
N ASP A 36 4.27 -12.50 -10.26
CA ASP A 36 5.41 -11.63 -9.92
C ASP A 36 4.94 -10.23 -9.48
N VAL A 37 4.01 -9.62 -10.21
CA VAL A 37 3.44 -8.31 -9.85
C VAL A 37 2.67 -8.37 -8.53
N LYS A 38 1.94 -9.45 -8.27
CA LYS A 38 1.25 -9.71 -7.00
C LYS A 38 2.22 -9.73 -5.82
N LYS A 39 3.35 -10.44 -5.94
CA LYS A 39 4.40 -10.46 -4.90
C LYS A 39 4.98 -9.06 -4.66
N ARG A 40 5.28 -8.31 -5.73
CA ARG A 40 5.77 -6.92 -5.62
C ARG A 40 4.77 -6.02 -4.90
N TYR A 41 3.47 -6.16 -5.21
CA TYR A 41 2.41 -5.41 -4.55
C TYR A 41 2.31 -5.75 -3.06
N GLN A 42 2.32 -7.04 -2.71
CA GLN A 42 2.29 -7.48 -1.31
C GLN A 42 3.48 -6.92 -0.53
N SER A 43 4.70 -7.03 -1.07
CA SER A 43 5.89 -6.45 -0.44
C SER A 43 5.81 -4.92 -0.29
N ALA A 44 5.23 -4.21 -1.26
CA ALA A 44 5.04 -2.77 -1.18
C ALA A 44 4.02 -2.37 -0.09
N LEU A 45 2.96 -3.16 0.10
CA LEU A 45 1.99 -2.96 1.19
C LEU A 45 2.64 -3.15 2.56
N GLU A 46 3.41 -4.22 2.75
CA GLU A 46 4.13 -4.51 4.02
C GLU A 46 5.14 -3.41 4.36
N ARG A 47 5.90 -2.93 3.36
CA ARG A 47 6.80 -1.78 3.53
C ARG A 47 6.06 -0.52 3.93
N PHE A 48 4.91 -0.25 3.32
CA PHE A 48 4.13 0.92 3.66
C PHE A 48 3.52 0.82 5.07
N GLU A 49 3.03 -0.35 5.46
CA GLU A 49 2.55 -0.62 6.82
C GLU A 49 3.64 -0.38 7.86
N SER A 50 4.84 -0.90 7.61
CA SER A 50 5.99 -0.71 8.50
C SER A 50 6.38 0.78 8.62
N ALA A 51 6.37 1.51 7.49
CA ALA A 51 6.66 2.94 7.48
C ALA A 51 5.55 3.78 8.17
N ASP A 52 4.28 3.38 8.05
CA ASP A 52 3.16 4.02 8.74
C ASP A 52 3.24 3.82 10.25
N GLU A 53 3.55 2.61 10.70
CA GLU A 53 3.75 2.29 12.12
C GLU A 53 4.90 3.13 12.71
N GLU A 54 6.08 3.11 12.09
CA GLU A 54 7.24 3.87 12.58
C GLU A 54 6.99 5.38 12.58
N ALA A 55 6.34 5.91 11.53
CA ALA A 55 5.99 7.32 11.47
C ALA A 55 5.01 7.70 12.59
N ARG A 56 4.01 6.86 12.87
CA ARG A 56 3.04 7.12 13.94
C ARG A 56 3.68 7.10 15.31
N GLU A 57 4.56 6.14 15.58
CA GLU A 57 5.32 6.10 16.83
C GLU A 57 6.13 7.37 17.05
N ARG A 58 6.81 7.85 16.01
CA ARG A 58 7.57 9.11 16.06
C ARG A 58 6.66 10.33 16.26
N CYS A 59 5.53 10.41 15.55
CA CYS A 59 4.54 11.48 15.75
C CYS A 59 3.98 11.48 17.19
N HIS A 60 3.67 10.30 17.74
CA HIS A 60 3.21 10.16 19.12
C HIS A 60 4.28 10.60 20.13
N ARG A 61 5.55 10.27 19.86
CA ARG A 61 6.69 10.71 20.65
C ARG A 61 6.83 12.23 20.65
N ASP A 62 6.79 12.85 19.48
CA ASP A 62 6.90 14.31 19.35
C ASP A 62 5.75 15.01 20.07
N LYS A 63 4.53 14.49 19.97
CA LYS A 63 3.38 14.99 20.75
C LYS A 63 3.60 14.88 22.25
N LYS A 64 4.09 13.72 22.72
CA LYS A 64 4.36 13.48 24.14
C LYS A 64 5.40 14.45 24.72
N TYR A 65 6.41 14.83 23.93
CA TYR A 65 7.43 15.79 24.33
C TYR A 65 7.07 17.25 24.02
N GLY A 66 5.87 17.52 23.49
CA GLY A 66 5.44 18.87 23.14
C GLY A 66 6.18 19.48 21.95
N LEU A 67 6.83 18.65 21.12
CA LEU A 67 7.55 19.08 19.93
C LEU A 67 6.61 19.38 18.75
N THR A 68 5.38 18.85 18.79
CA THR A 68 4.34 19.12 17.80
C THR A 68 2.95 18.99 18.41
N ILE A 69 2.00 19.73 17.84
CA ILE A 69 0.55 19.58 18.06
C ILE A 69 -0.17 19.18 16.76
N ASP A 70 0.57 18.94 15.68
CA ASP A 70 0.01 18.69 14.36
C ASP A 70 -0.76 17.36 14.30
N THR A 71 -1.67 17.24 13.33
CA THR A 71 -2.23 15.94 12.99
C THR A 71 -1.16 15.04 12.36
N PHE A 72 -1.37 13.73 12.34
CA PHE A 72 -0.38 12.82 11.79
C PHE A 72 -0.11 13.13 10.31
N GLY A 73 -1.16 13.44 9.53
CA GLY A 73 -1.02 13.74 8.11
C GLY A 73 -0.15 14.97 7.82
N ASN A 74 -0.25 16.02 8.63
CA ASN A 74 0.63 17.19 8.48
C ASN A 74 2.05 16.87 8.94
N TRP A 75 2.19 16.17 10.08
CA TRP A 75 3.48 15.83 10.65
C TRP A 75 4.29 14.91 9.71
N VAL A 76 3.67 13.87 9.16
CA VAL A 76 4.37 12.84 8.37
C VAL A 76 4.93 13.39 7.06
N VAL A 77 4.22 14.31 6.42
CA VAL A 77 4.66 14.96 5.18
C VAL A 77 5.92 15.80 5.39
N GLN A 78 6.08 16.39 6.56
CA GLN A 78 7.21 17.27 6.88
C GLN A 78 8.40 16.53 7.50
N ASN A 79 8.12 15.53 8.34
CA ASN A 79 9.12 14.94 9.23
C ASN A 79 9.52 13.52 8.85
N TYR A 80 8.78 12.85 7.96
CA TYR A 80 9.02 11.45 7.64
C TYR A 80 8.85 11.16 6.14
N PRO A 81 9.80 11.62 5.29
CA PRO A 81 9.78 11.37 3.84
C PRO A 81 9.63 9.89 3.42
N PRO A 82 10.21 8.89 4.12
CA PRO A 82 10.06 7.48 3.75
C PRO A 82 8.60 7.00 3.68
N TRP A 83 7.71 7.56 4.50
CA TRP A 83 6.28 7.23 4.46
C TRP A 83 5.65 7.66 3.13
N GLY A 84 6.00 8.84 2.62
CA GLY A 84 5.52 9.32 1.33
C GLY A 84 6.00 8.44 0.18
N SER A 85 7.28 8.04 0.21
CA SER A 85 7.86 7.14 -0.80
C SER A 85 7.22 5.74 -0.77
N ALA A 86 7.07 5.13 0.40
CA ALA A 86 6.45 3.81 0.53
C ALA A 86 4.97 3.83 0.11
N ARG A 87 4.25 4.91 0.44
CA ARG A 87 2.86 5.11 -0.02
C ARG A 87 2.77 5.16 -1.55
N ALA A 88 3.67 5.92 -2.19
CA ALA A 88 3.69 6.05 -3.64
C ALA A 88 4.02 4.71 -4.32
N GLU A 89 5.00 3.95 -3.79
CA GLU A 89 5.35 2.62 -4.27
C GLU A 89 4.14 1.66 -4.18
N ALA A 90 3.43 1.63 -3.05
CA ALA A 90 2.23 0.80 -2.90
C ALA A 90 1.12 1.18 -3.89
N GLN A 91 0.96 2.47 -4.20
CA GLN A 91 -0.01 2.94 -5.21
C GLN A 91 0.39 2.55 -6.64
N GLU A 92 1.67 2.69 -6.98
CA GLU A 92 2.22 2.27 -8.26
C GLU A 92 2.06 0.76 -8.47
N GLN A 93 2.48 -0.05 -7.50
CA GLN A 93 2.35 -1.50 -7.60
C GLN A 93 0.88 -1.96 -7.63
N GLY A 94 -0.02 -1.25 -6.95
CA GLY A 94 -1.46 -1.53 -7.06
C GLY A 94 -2.02 -1.23 -8.45
N THR A 95 -1.49 -0.22 -9.13
CA THR A 95 -1.83 0.11 -10.53
C THR A 95 -1.28 -0.96 -11.46
N ASN A 96 -0.03 -1.38 -11.28
CA ASN A 96 0.59 -2.47 -12.04
C ASN A 96 -0.19 -3.78 -11.87
N LEU A 97 -0.63 -4.10 -10.66
CA LEU A 97 -1.45 -5.28 -10.39
C LEU A 97 -2.78 -5.24 -11.14
N THR A 98 -3.42 -4.07 -11.17
CA THR A 98 -4.67 -3.87 -11.90
C THR A 98 -4.46 -4.10 -13.41
N HIS A 99 -3.41 -3.52 -13.99
CA HIS A 99 -3.08 -3.73 -15.40
C HIS A 99 -2.72 -5.18 -15.72
N ALA A 100 -1.94 -5.84 -14.86
CA ALA A 100 -1.58 -7.25 -15.01
C ALA A 100 -2.83 -8.15 -14.91
N GLY A 101 -3.75 -7.85 -13.99
CA GLY A 101 -5.01 -8.57 -13.84
C GLY A 101 -5.90 -8.45 -15.09
N ILE A 102 -6.03 -7.25 -15.65
CA ILE A 102 -6.76 -7.03 -16.91
C ILE A 102 -6.13 -7.82 -18.07
N ALA A 103 -4.79 -7.85 -18.14
CA ALA A 103 -4.09 -8.61 -19.17
C ALA A 103 -4.25 -10.13 -19.00
N ALA A 104 -4.24 -10.62 -17.75
CA ALA A 104 -4.33 -12.04 -17.43
C ALA A 104 -5.73 -12.63 -17.56
N PHE A 105 -6.75 -11.89 -17.12
CA PHE A 105 -8.11 -12.38 -16.93
C PHE A 105 -9.17 -11.63 -17.73
N GLY A 106 -8.76 -10.60 -18.50
CA GLY A 106 -9.67 -9.72 -19.22
C GLY A 106 -10.31 -8.66 -18.31
N ASN A 107 -11.10 -7.77 -18.91
CA ASN A 107 -12.02 -6.95 -18.12
C ASN A 107 -13.13 -7.87 -17.60
N ALA A 108 -13.32 -7.91 -16.28
CA ALA A 108 -14.61 -8.32 -15.74
C ALA A 108 -15.64 -7.28 -16.20
N CYS A 109 -16.33 -7.58 -17.32
CA CYS A 109 -17.48 -6.81 -17.79
C CYS A 109 -18.69 -7.04 -16.88
#